data_AF-A0A2R6PGJ6-F1
#
_entry.id   AF-A0A2R6PGJ6-F1
#
_cell.length_a   1.000
_cell.length_b   1.000
_cell.length_c   1.000
_cell.angle_alpha   90.00
_cell.angle_beta   90.00
_cell.angle_gamma   90.00
#
_symmetry.space_group_name_H-M   'P 1'
#
loop_
_entity.id
_entity.type
_entity.pdbx_description
1 polymer ?
#
loop_
_entity_poly.entity_id
_entity_poly.type
_entity_poly.pdbx_seq_one_letter_code
_entity_poly.pdbx_strand_id
1 'polypeptide(L)'
;MSKICSLLWNFFLSLGTLEGSVSNQKCQNANIWAYIGRKQDSKLIKQLLEIRDKMLSTEGSMQAAIDKLASWATEGNFSTRSAYEYFRPRKNNLTWPKLVWKSCLIPKHSFILWLGLKNRLLTRDKLQGIIEDQSCPLCRAEEESIDHLFFQCNVGKQVWTQIKQWLGITRAMNTLKAAVKWLIKEARGTGVQAKVKKIGLACTVYYLWKARNLRIFEGKIKHPEAIVRGIQIQVFRVIEGLYSDIVGPRGRPLAESGCTLILYLVWTLILYLV
;
A
#
# COMPACT_ATOMS: atom_id res chain seq x y z
N MET A 1 -10.34 -3.24 18.04
CA MET A 1 -11.46 -2.75 17.20
C MET A 1 -12.78 -3.43 17.57
N SER A 2 -12.86 -4.76 17.60
CA SER A 2 -14.03 -5.51 18.12
C SER A 2 -14.48 -5.06 19.53
N LYS A 3 -13.57 -4.93 20.51
CA LYS A 3 -13.91 -4.43 21.86
C LYS A 3 -14.52 -3.01 21.87
N ILE A 4 -14.07 -2.12 20.98
CA ILE A 4 -14.59 -0.74 20.89
C ILE A 4 -16.00 -0.77 20.30
N CYS A 5 -16.25 -1.63 19.32
CA CYS A 5 -17.56 -1.79 18.70
C CYS A 5 -18.59 -2.45 19.64
N SER A 6 -18.18 -3.44 20.44
CA SER A 6 -19.03 -4.00 21.49
C SER A 6 -19.28 -3.00 22.63
N LEU A 7 -18.27 -2.18 22.98
CA LEU A 7 -18.47 -1.06 23.89
C LEU A 7 -19.46 -0.04 23.29
N LEU A 8 -19.32 0.35 22.03
CA LEU A 8 -20.27 1.23 21.33
C LEU A 8 -21.70 0.67 21.39
N TRP A 9 -21.90 -0.61 21.08
CA TRP A 9 -23.21 -1.26 21.15
C TRP A 9 -23.82 -1.19 22.56
N ASN A 10 -23.07 -1.65 23.56
CA ASN A 10 -23.51 -1.62 24.95
C ASN A 10 -23.71 -0.19 25.46
N PHE A 11 -22.99 0.79 24.90
CA PHE A 11 -23.02 2.18 25.33
C PHE A 11 -24.14 3.01 24.70
N PHE A 12 -24.56 2.67 23.48
CA PHE A 12 -25.57 3.41 22.74
C PHE A 12 -26.98 2.81 22.77
N LEU A 13 -27.11 1.49 23.06
CA LEU A 13 -28.40 0.79 23.05
C LEU A 13 -28.80 0.16 24.39
N SER A 14 -27.90 0.09 25.38
CA SER A 14 -28.33 -0.03 26.76
C SER A 14 -28.97 1.29 27.18
N LEU A 15 -30.27 1.28 27.46
CA LEU A 15 -30.95 2.34 28.20
C LEU A 15 -30.43 2.52 29.64
N GLY A 16 -29.39 1.79 30.04
CA GLY A 16 -28.80 1.84 31.38
C GLY A 16 -27.48 2.60 31.40
N THR A 17 -27.48 3.69 32.16
CA THR A 17 -26.42 4.13 33.07
C THR A 17 -25.00 3.60 32.81
N LEU A 18 -24.05 4.52 32.65
CA LEU A 18 -22.59 4.35 32.66
C LEU A 18 -22.09 3.60 33.91
N GLU A 19 -22.33 2.30 33.99
CA GLU A 19 -21.80 1.44 35.04
C GLU A 19 -20.85 0.41 34.45
N GLY A 20 -19.61 0.43 34.93
CA GLY A 20 -18.77 -0.77 34.92
C GLY A 20 -17.47 -0.75 34.11
N SER A 21 -17.07 0.34 33.42
CA SER A 21 -15.74 0.33 32.76
C SER A 21 -15.02 1.67 32.63
N VAL A 22 -15.59 2.75 33.17
CA VAL A 22 -14.89 4.02 33.35
C VAL A 22 -14.86 4.29 34.85
N SER A 23 -13.67 4.24 35.46
CA SER A 23 -13.42 4.46 36.90
C SER A 23 -13.66 5.91 37.35
N ASN A 24 -14.61 6.61 36.74
CA ASN A 24 -14.99 7.97 37.08
C ASN A 24 -16.47 7.96 37.46
N GLN A 25 -16.71 8.02 38.76
CA GLN A 25 -17.99 7.99 39.48
C GLN A 25 -18.94 9.16 39.15
N LYS A 26 -18.73 9.88 38.04
CA LYS A 26 -19.38 11.16 37.69
C LYS A 26 -20.33 11.08 36.48
N CYS A 27 -20.48 9.92 35.84
CA CYS A 27 -21.38 9.77 34.70
C CYS A 27 -22.51 8.75 34.91
N GLN A 28 -22.68 8.22 36.13
CA GLN A 28 -23.85 7.42 36.48
C GLN A 28 -25.11 8.27 36.22
N ASN A 29 -26.02 7.77 35.39
CA ASN A 29 -27.33 8.37 35.03
C ASN A 29 -27.41 9.37 33.84
N ALA A 30 -26.35 9.61 33.06
CA ALA A 30 -26.48 10.45 31.86
C ALA A 30 -26.76 9.64 30.59
N ASN A 31 -27.87 9.94 29.91
CA ASN A 31 -28.11 9.45 28.54
C ASN A 31 -27.04 10.04 27.62
N ILE A 32 -26.29 9.18 26.93
CA ILE A 32 -25.18 9.60 26.07
C ILE A 32 -25.63 10.53 24.94
N TRP A 33 -26.88 10.40 24.48
CA TRP A 33 -27.43 11.26 23.45
C TRP A 33 -27.71 12.68 23.95
N ALA A 34 -27.90 12.84 25.26
CA ALA A 34 -28.11 14.13 25.93
C ALA A 34 -26.84 14.66 26.63
N TYR A 35 -25.76 13.87 26.68
CA TYR A 35 -24.54 14.24 27.40
C TYR A 35 -23.74 15.32 26.67
N ILE A 36 -23.40 16.40 27.38
CA ILE A 36 -22.55 17.49 26.86
C ILE A 36 -21.12 17.27 27.37
N GLY A 37 -20.17 17.18 26.43
CA GLY A 37 -18.76 16.91 26.73
C GLY A 37 -18.09 18.01 27.56
N ARG A 38 -17.26 17.59 28.53
CA ARG A 38 -16.50 18.49 29.42
C ARG A 38 -15.01 18.45 29.09
N LYS A 39 -14.28 19.53 29.39
CA LYS A 39 -12.83 19.62 29.14
C LYS A 39 -12.03 18.48 29.81
N GLN A 40 -12.45 18.08 31.01
CA GLN A 40 -11.83 17.04 31.83
C GLN A 40 -12.21 15.60 31.44
N ASP A 41 -13.04 15.40 30.42
CA ASP A 41 -13.47 14.06 30.02
C ASP A 41 -12.33 13.24 29.44
N SER A 42 -12.40 11.92 29.65
CA SER A 42 -11.44 10.97 29.13
C SER A 42 -11.40 11.02 27.59
N LYS A 43 -10.25 10.65 27.01
CA LYS A 43 -10.08 10.58 25.55
C LYS A 43 -11.12 9.66 24.90
N LEU A 44 -11.50 8.58 25.59
CA LEU A 44 -12.50 7.63 25.14
C LEU A 44 -13.90 8.26 25.08
N ILE A 45 -14.32 9.02 26.09
CA ILE A 45 -15.61 9.74 26.07
C ILE A 45 -15.65 10.75 24.92
N LYS A 46 -14.57 11.52 24.73
CA LYS A 46 -14.47 12.48 23.61
C LYS A 46 -14.62 11.80 22.25
N GLN A 47 -13.98 10.65 22.04
CA GLN A 47 -14.13 9.87 20.80
C GLN A 47 -15.55 9.30 20.62
N LEU A 48 -16.21 8.89 21.70
CA LEU A 48 -17.60 8.41 21.64
C LEU A 48 -18.57 9.52 21.25
N LEU A 49 -18.36 10.74 21.76
CA LEU A 49 -19.16 11.92 21.39
C LEU A 49 -18.93 12.32 19.93
N GLU A 50 -17.68 12.30 19.45
CA GLU A 50 -17.40 12.54 18.02
C GLU A 50 -18.12 11.55 17.11
N ILE A 51 -18.17 10.27 17.52
CA ILE A 51 -18.89 9.22 16.78
C ILE A 51 -20.40 9.49 16.80
N ARG A 52 -20.98 9.81 17.97
CA ARG A 52 -22.40 10.17 18.12
C ARG A 52 -22.76 11.35 17.22
N ASP A 53 -22.01 12.45 17.32
CA ASP A 53 -22.28 13.69 16.60
C ASP A 53 -22.19 13.46 15.09
N LYS A 54 -21.25 12.61 14.66
CA LYS A 54 -21.17 12.17 13.27
C LYS A 54 -22.40 11.37 12.82
N MET A 55 -22.93 10.47 13.66
CA MET A 55 -24.17 9.75 13.34
C MET A 55 -25.37 10.70 13.26
N LEU A 56 -25.50 11.62 14.21
CA LEU A 56 -26.56 12.63 14.21
C LEU A 56 -26.51 13.51 12.96
N SER A 57 -25.31 13.93 12.54
CA SER A 57 -25.14 14.71 11.31
C SER A 57 -25.47 13.94 10.03
N THR A 58 -25.35 12.61 10.05
CA THR A 58 -25.56 11.76 8.87
C THR A 58 -27.02 11.29 8.74
N GLU A 59 -27.65 10.91 9.85
CA GLU A 59 -29.02 10.38 9.88
C GLU A 59 -30.08 11.49 10.15
N GLY A 60 -29.65 12.69 10.56
CA GLY A 60 -30.50 13.87 10.74
C GLY A 60 -31.38 13.90 12.00
N SER A 61 -31.61 12.75 12.64
CA SER A 61 -32.34 12.67 13.91
C SER A 61 -31.74 11.64 14.88
N MET A 62 -31.98 11.84 16.17
CA MET A 62 -31.54 10.91 17.22
C MET A 62 -32.19 9.53 17.06
N GLN A 63 -33.49 9.48 16.76
CA GLN A 63 -34.20 8.21 16.60
C GLN A 63 -33.67 7.43 15.40
N ALA A 64 -33.46 8.08 14.26
CA ALA A 64 -32.88 7.42 13.08
C ALA A 64 -31.47 6.87 13.35
N ALA A 65 -30.67 7.57 14.15
CA ALA A 65 -29.34 7.08 14.54
C ALA A 65 -29.40 5.86 15.48
N ILE A 66 -30.35 5.83 16.41
CA ILE A 66 -30.62 4.67 17.29
C ILE A 66 -31.11 3.48 16.46
N ASP A 67 -32.06 3.68 15.56
CA ASP A 67 -32.58 2.64 14.67
C ASP A 67 -31.47 2.10 13.76
N LYS A 68 -30.59 2.98 13.29
CA LYS A 68 -29.42 2.59 12.49
C LYS A 68 -28.43 1.74 13.29
N LEU A 69 -28.15 2.10 14.53
CA LEU A 69 -27.33 1.28 15.43
C LEU A 69 -27.99 -0.07 15.66
N ALA A 70 -29.29 -0.09 15.97
CA ALA A 70 -30.06 -1.30 16.22
C ALA A 70 -30.04 -2.24 15.01
N SER A 71 -30.07 -1.70 13.79
CA SER A 71 -29.96 -2.48 12.54
C SER A 71 -28.65 -3.26 12.39
N TRP A 72 -27.62 -2.93 13.17
CA TRP A 72 -26.33 -3.62 13.15
C TRP A 72 -26.25 -4.76 14.15
N ALA A 73 -27.25 -4.99 15.00
CA ALA A 73 -27.34 -6.23 15.74
C ALA A 73 -28.41 -7.15 15.19
N THR A 74 -28.11 -8.43 15.26
CA THR A 74 -29.02 -9.50 14.92
C THR A 74 -28.95 -10.48 16.08
N GLU A 75 -30.10 -10.79 16.69
CA GLU A 75 -30.19 -11.74 17.81
C GLU A 75 -29.24 -11.39 18.99
N GLY A 76 -29.09 -10.10 19.28
CA GLY A 76 -28.24 -9.61 20.39
C GLY A 76 -26.74 -9.51 20.07
N ASN A 77 -26.30 -9.96 18.89
CA ASN A 77 -24.90 -9.87 18.48
C ASN A 77 -24.64 -8.65 17.60
N PHE A 78 -23.83 -7.71 18.09
CA PHE A 78 -23.45 -6.52 17.33
C PHE A 78 -22.43 -6.82 16.22
N SER A 79 -22.82 -6.53 14.98
CA SER A 79 -21.94 -6.57 13.83
C SER A 79 -20.96 -5.40 13.85
N THR A 80 -19.77 -5.67 14.39
CA THR A 80 -18.61 -4.77 14.27
C THR A 80 -18.31 -4.43 12.80
N ARG A 81 -18.60 -5.36 11.88
CA ARG A 81 -18.41 -5.15 10.45
C ARG A 81 -19.33 -4.06 9.90
N SER A 82 -20.62 -4.10 10.22
CA SER A 82 -21.61 -3.13 9.74
C SER A 82 -21.30 -1.73 10.26
N ALA A 83 -20.98 -1.62 11.56
CA ALA A 83 -20.55 -0.37 12.17
C ALA A 83 -19.26 0.17 11.51
N TYR A 84 -18.27 -0.71 11.30
CA TYR A 84 -17.03 -0.32 10.62
C TYR A 84 -17.28 0.16 9.19
N GLU A 85 -18.08 -0.54 8.40
CA GLU A 85 -18.40 -0.16 7.02
C GLU A 85 -19.14 1.19 6.94
N TYR A 86 -19.96 1.51 7.92
CA TYR A 86 -20.65 2.80 8.03
C TYR A 86 -19.69 3.96 8.34
N PHE A 87 -18.86 3.82 9.39
CA PHE A 87 -17.94 4.89 9.78
C PHE A 87 -16.73 5.03 8.87
N ARG A 88 -16.35 3.94 8.18
CA ARG A 88 -15.25 3.94 7.24
C ARG A 88 -15.55 4.93 6.12
N PRO A 89 -14.69 5.94 5.89
CA PRO A 89 -14.84 6.80 4.73
C PRO A 89 -14.85 5.94 3.47
N ARG A 90 -15.92 6.03 2.66
CA ARG A 90 -15.98 5.43 1.33
C ARG A 90 -14.94 6.12 0.45
N LYS A 91 -13.69 5.68 0.55
CA LYS A 91 -12.63 6.10 -0.37
C LYS A 91 -12.91 5.46 -1.72
N ASN A 92 -12.74 6.23 -2.81
CA ASN A 92 -12.80 5.71 -4.16
C ASN A 92 -12.03 4.39 -4.26
N ASN A 93 -12.65 3.41 -4.92
CA ASN A 93 -12.05 2.10 -5.14
C ASN A 93 -10.66 2.29 -5.75
N LEU A 94 -9.63 2.09 -4.94
CA LEU A 94 -8.25 2.16 -5.39
C LEU A 94 -8.07 1.00 -6.38
N THR A 95 -7.62 1.30 -7.59
CA THR A 95 -7.43 0.31 -8.65
C THR A 95 -6.10 -0.45 -8.51
N TRP A 96 -5.13 0.16 -7.82
CA TRP A 96 -3.79 -0.39 -7.65
C TRP A 96 -3.65 -1.61 -6.72
N PRO A 97 -4.49 -1.87 -5.68
CA PRO A 97 -4.28 -3.03 -4.79
C PRO A 97 -4.30 -4.36 -5.54
N LYS A 98 -5.18 -4.50 -6.55
CA LYS A 98 -5.23 -5.69 -7.42
C LYS A 98 -3.94 -5.89 -8.21
N LEU A 99 -3.21 -4.81 -8.50
CA LEU A 99 -1.94 -4.87 -9.21
C LEU A 99 -0.81 -5.28 -8.27
N VAL A 100 -0.75 -4.68 -7.07
CA VAL A 100 0.32 -4.91 -6.10
C VAL A 100 0.28 -6.32 -5.53
N TRP A 101 -0.91 -6.86 -5.32
CA TRP A 101 -1.11 -8.21 -4.77
C TRP A 101 -1.36 -9.28 -5.82
N LYS A 102 -1.03 -9.00 -7.10
CA LYS A 102 -1.16 -9.99 -8.17
C LYS A 102 -0.11 -11.09 -8.01
N SER A 103 -0.48 -12.34 -8.32
CA SER A 103 0.37 -13.53 -8.15
C SER A 103 1.72 -13.50 -8.86
N CYS A 104 1.90 -12.68 -9.89
CA CYS A 104 3.16 -12.59 -10.64
C CYS A 104 4.25 -11.75 -9.95
N LEU A 105 3.96 -11.10 -8.82
CA LEU A 105 4.93 -10.27 -8.11
C LEU A 105 5.50 -11.00 -6.89
N ILE A 106 6.80 -10.83 -6.65
CA ILE A 106 7.45 -11.37 -5.46
C ILE A 106 6.90 -10.65 -4.22
N PRO A 107 6.45 -11.36 -3.16
CA PRO A 107 5.82 -10.76 -1.99
C PRO A 107 6.59 -9.59 -1.37
N LYS A 108 7.92 -9.71 -1.26
CA LYS A 108 8.77 -8.63 -0.70
C LYS A 108 8.77 -7.36 -1.58
N HIS A 109 8.70 -7.50 -2.90
CA HIS A 109 8.61 -6.35 -3.81
C HIS A 109 7.23 -5.72 -3.75
N SER A 110 6.18 -6.54 -3.74
CA SER A 110 4.80 -6.10 -3.55
C SER A 110 4.63 -5.32 -2.25
N PHE A 111 5.23 -5.80 -1.16
CA PHE A 111 5.15 -5.14 0.13
C PHE A 111 5.80 -3.75 0.12
N ILE A 112 7.02 -3.61 -0.42
CA ILE A 112 7.68 -2.30 -0.52
C ILE A 112 6.92 -1.37 -1.46
N LEU A 113 6.41 -1.87 -2.60
CA LEU A 113 5.58 -1.08 -3.50
C LEU A 113 4.27 -0.60 -2.83
N TRP A 114 3.62 -1.49 -2.07
CA TRP A 114 2.43 -1.15 -1.27
C TRP A 114 2.70 -0.04 -0.27
N LEU A 115 3.80 -0.14 0.50
CA LEU A 115 4.21 0.90 1.44
C LEU A 115 4.52 2.21 0.72
N GLY A 116 5.21 2.16 -0.42
CA GLY A 116 5.50 3.33 -1.25
C GLY A 116 4.22 4.05 -1.70
N LEU A 117 3.24 3.30 -2.22
CA LEU A 117 1.95 3.86 -2.65
C LEU A 117 1.12 4.43 -1.51
N LYS A 118 1.29 3.91 -0.29
CA LYS A 118 0.65 4.42 0.92
C LYS A 118 1.39 5.61 1.55
N ASN A 119 2.51 6.03 0.96
CA ASN A 119 3.43 6.99 1.55
C ASN A 119 3.90 6.57 2.96
N ARG A 120 4.22 5.29 3.17
CA ARG A 120 4.59 4.72 4.48
C ARG A 120 6.00 4.14 4.54
N LEU A 121 6.82 4.32 3.49
CA LEU A 121 8.25 4.02 3.59
C LEU A 121 8.93 5.03 4.52
N LEU A 122 9.88 4.57 5.32
CA LEU A 122 10.63 5.37 6.31
C LEU A 122 11.77 6.17 5.65
N THR A 123 11.36 7.13 4.82
CA THR A 123 12.22 8.16 4.22
C THR A 123 12.56 9.26 5.25
N ARG A 124 13.65 10.02 5.05
CA ARG A 124 14.10 11.04 6.01
C ARG A 124 13.01 12.06 6.33
N ASP A 125 12.23 12.50 5.34
CA ASP A 125 11.06 13.39 5.52
C ASP A 125 10.07 12.94 6.61
N LYS A 126 9.96 11.62 6.89
CA LYS A 126 9.10 11.06 7.94
C LYS A 126 9.80 10.78 9.25
N LEU A 127 11.12 10.92 9.27
CA LEU A 127 11.98 10.73 10.43
C LEU A 127 12.51 12.08 10.96
N GLN A 128 11.91 13.18 10.52
CA GLN A 128 12.13 14.51 11.10
C GLN A 128 11.88 14.46 12.62
N GLY A 129 12.88 14.88 13.39
CA GLY A 129 12.88 14.82 14.86
C GLY A 129 13.54 13.57 15.47
N ILE A 130 13.86 12.55 14.66
CA ILE A 130 14.71 11.42 15.08
C ILE A 130 16.08 11.53 14.40
N ILE A 131 16.10 12.01 13.16
CA ILE A 131 17.29 12.14 12.35
C ILE A 131 17.40 13.60 11.93
N GLU A 132 18.56 14.21 12.16
CA GLU A 132 18.82 15.61 11.79
C GLU A 132 19.12 15.74 10.29
N ASP A 133 20.00 14.88 9.76
CA ASP A 133 20.35 14.87 8.34
C ASP A 133 19.19 14.36 7.47
N GLN A 134 18.56 15.30 6.76
CA GLN A 134 17.46 15.05 5.83
C GLN A 134 17.93 14.67 4.42
N SER A 135 19.24 14.68 4.14
CA SER A 135 19.74 14.41 2.80
C SER A 135 19.45 12.99 2.33
N CYS A 136 19.19 12.87 1.03
CA CYS A 136 18.99 11.59 0.36
C CYS A 136 20.26 10.72 0.46
N PRO A 137 20.20 9.51 1.04
CA PRO A 137 21.38 8.66 1.22
C PRO A 137 22.06 8.25 -0.08
N LEU A 138 21.31 8.24 -1.20
CA LEU A 138 21.81 7.84 -2.51
C LEU A 138 22.57 8.96 -3.24
N CYS A 139 22.02 10.18 -3.29
CA CYS A 139 22.64 11.28 -4.05
C CYS A 139 23.33 12.33 -3.17
N ARG A 140 22.99 12.42 -1.88
CA ARG A 140 23.48 13.42 -0.92
C ARG A 140 23.31 14.89 -1.35
N ALA A 141 22.43 15.16 -2.30
CA ALA A 141 22.27 16.49 -2.92
C ALA A 141 20.97 17.20 -2.54
N GLU A 142 19.88 16.46 -2.34
CA GLU A 142 18.56 16.99 -1.96
C GLU A 142 17.97 16.18 -0.81
N GLU A 143 16.92 16.69 -0.18
CA GLU A 143 16.21 16.01 0.90
C GLU A 143 15.50 14.72 0.44
N GLU A 144 15.48 13.71 1.31
CA GLU A 144 14.85 12.42 1.01
C GLU A 144 13.33 12.48 1.18
N SER A 145 12.62 12.47 0.06
CA SER A 145 11.20 12.07 -0.02
C SER A 145 11.02 10.80 -0.83
N ILE A 146 9.84 10.19 -0.82
CA ILE A 146 9.52 9.05 -1.70
C ILE A 146 9.68 9.41 -3.18
N ASP A 147 9.13 10.56 -3.59
CA ASP A 147 9.18 10.97 -4.99
C ASP A 147 10.61 11.35 -5.39
N HIS A 148 11.38 11.96 -4.49
CA HIS A 148 12.80 12.18 -4.70
C HIS A 148 13.55 10.86 -4.86
N LEU A 149 13.47 9.97 -3.87
CA LEU A 149 14.20 8.70 -3.85
C LEU A 149 13.99 7.88 -5.13
N PHE A 150 12.74 7.81 -5.61
CA PHE A 150 12.41 7.00 -6.77
C PHE A 150 12.56 7.74 -8.10
N PHE A 151 12.26 9.03 -8.21
CA PHE A 151 12.12 9.67 -9.53
C PHE A 151 12.97 10.94 -9.74
N GLN A 152 13.40 11.63 -8.67
CA GLN A 152 14.14 12.90 -8.80
C GLN A 152 15.62 12.75 -8.48
N CYS A 153 15.97 11.80 -7.60
CA CYS A 153 17.34 11.42 -7.26
C CYS A 153 18.14 11.04 -8.51
N ASN A 154 19.38 11.54 -8.63
CA ASN A 154 20.25 11.25 -9.77
C ASN A 154 20.46 9.75 -10.00
N VAL A 155 20.68 8.98 -8.92
CA VAL A 155 20.79 7.51 -8.98
C VAL A 155 19.46 6.89 -9.44
N GLY A 156 18.34 7.34 -8.87
CA GLY A 156 17.00 6.87 -9.24
C GLY A 156 16.67 7.12 -10.71
N LYS A 157 16.95 8.33 -11.21
CA LYS A 157 16.77 8.74 -12.61
C LYS A 157 17.58 7.84 -13.55
N GLN A 158 18.87 7.62 -13.28
CA GLN A 158 19.71 6.77 -14.12
C GLN A 158 19.18 5.33 -14.20
N VAL A 159 18.81 4.75 -13.06
CA VAL A 159 18.21 3.40 -13.00
C VAL A 159 16.90 3.36 -13.81
N TRP A 160 16.01 4.34 -13.61
CA TRP A 160 14.75 4.37 -14.36
C TRP A 160 14.94 4.57 -15.84
N THR A 161 15.90 5.38 -16.29
CA THR A 161 16.17 5.57 -17.72
C THR A 161 16.55 4.26 -18.38
N GLN A 162 17.51 3.52 -17.80
CA GLN A 162 17.96 2.24 -18.34
C GLN A 162 16.84 1.18 -18.29
N ILE A 163 16.10 1.08 -17.19
CA ILE A 163 15.00 0.10 -17.07
C ILE A 163 13.84 0.43 -18.02
N LYS A 164 13.49 1.72 -18.17
CA LYS A 164 12.44 2.12 -19.11
C LYS A 164 12.84 1.80 -20.55
N GLN A 165 14.09 2.08 -20.94
CA GLN A 165 14.60 1.76 -22.27
C GLN A 165 14.54 0.25 -22.51
N TRP A 166 15.03 -0.55 -21.57
CA TRP A 166 14.99 -2.01 -21.63
C TRP A 166 13.57 -2.59 -21.74
N LEU A 167 12.60 -1.99 -21.04
CA LEU A 167 11.20 -2.42 -21.04
C LEU A 167 10.34 -1.79 -22.15
N GLY A 168 10.92 -0.95 -23.03
CA GLY A 168 10.17 -0.22 -24.04
C GLY A 168 9.08 0.70 -23.44
N ILE A 169 9.41 1.41 -22.37
CA ILE A 169 8.54 2.37 -21.69
C ILE A 169 8.97 3.79 -22.06
N THR A 170 8.20 4.46 -22.91
CA THR A 170 8.50 5.83 -23.36
C THR A 170 8.01 6.90 -22.40
N ARG A 171 7.04 6.57 -21.54
CA ARG A 171 6.37 7.55 -20.70
C ARG A 171 7.25 8.03 -19.54
N ALA A 172 7.25 9.34 -19.30
CA ALA A 172 7.81 9.91 -18.08
C ALA A 172 6.97 9.51 -16.85
N MET A 173 7.65 9.09 -15.78
CA MET A 173 7.04 8.74 -14.51
C MET A 173 7.68 9.62 -13.45
N ASN A 174 6.87 10.42 -12.76
CA ASN A 174 7.35 11.41 -11.79
C ASN A 174 6.97 11.02 -10.35
N THR A 175 6.02 10.09 -10.19
CA THR A 175 5.55 9.58 -8.88
C THR A 175 5.15 8.10 -9.00
N LEU A 176 5.14 7.39 -7.87
CA LEU A 176 4.68 5.99 -7.83
C LEU A 176 3.22 5.86 -8.26
N LYS A 177 2.38 6.83 -7.90
CA LYS A 177 0.96 6.85 -8.27
C LYS A 177 0.80 7.01 -9.79
N ALA A 178 1.57 7.89 -10.41
CA ALA A 178 1.55 8.07 -11.86
C ALA A 178 2.05 6.81 -12.58
N ALA A 179 3.13 6.21 -12.09
CA ALA A 179 3.69 4.97 -12.62
C ALA A 179 2.68 3.81 -12.58
N VAL A 180 1.99 3.63 -11.45
CA VAL A 180 0.97 2.58 -11.32
C VAL A 180 -0.30 2.90 -12.11
N LYS A 181 -0.73 4.16 -12.17
CA LYS A 181 -1.87 4.58 -13.02
C LYS A 181 -1.60 4.26 -14.49
N TRP A 182 -0.39 4.54 -14.96
CA TRP A 182 0.07 4.15 -16.30
C TRP A 182 0.02 2.64 -16.49
N LEU A 183 0.57 1.87 -15.54
CA LEU A 183 0.60 0.41 -15.61
C LEU A 183 -0.81 -0.22 -15.67
N ILE A 184 -1.80 0.41 -15.02
CA ILE A 184 -3.21 0.00 -15.07
C ILE A 184 -3.88 0.38 -16.40
N LYS A 185 -3.47 1.50 -17.02
CA LYS A 185 -4.11 2.02 -18.24
C LYS A 185 -3.49 1.45 -19.52
N GLU A 186 -2.17 1.35 -19.60
CA GLU A 186 -1.42 1.05 -20.82
C GLU A 186 -0.76 -0.33 -20.80
N ALA A 187 -0.41 -0.87 -19.62
CA ALA A 187 0.01 -2.27 -19.48
C ALA A 187 -1.17 -3.20 -19.11
N ARG A 188 -2.31 -2.96 -19.78
CA ARG A 188 -3.51 -3.78 -19.66
C ARG A 188 -3.24 -5.17 -20.24
N GLY A 189 -3.81 -6.19 -19.61
CA GLY A 189 -3.71 -7.58 -20.06
C GLY A 189 -2.89 -8.52 -19.18
N THR A 190 -2.93 -9.79 -19.57
CA THR A 190 -2.31 -10.95 -18.92
C THR A 190 -1.11 -11.48 -19.71
N GLY A 191 -0.83 -10.91 -20.89
CA GLY A 191 0.31 -11.28 -21.72
C GLY A 191 1.68 -11.03 -21.06
N VAL A 192 2.70 -11.68 -21.61
CA VAL A 192 4.09 -11.66 -21.10
C VAL A 192 4.59 -10.23 -20.93
N GLN A 193 4.47 -9.39 -21.98
CA GLN A 193 4.93 -8.00 -21.95
C GLN A 193 4.29 -7.17 -20.82
N ALA A 194 3.00 -7.36 -20.56
CA ALA A 194 2.31 -6.70 -19.46
C ALA A 194 2.80 -7.20 -18.09
N LYS A 195 3.11 -8.49 -17.95
CA LYS A 195 3.71 -9.06 -16.72
C LYS A 195 5.13 -8.55 -16.50
N VAL A 196 5.98 -8.56 -17.54
CA VAL A 196 7.35 -8.05 -17.49
C VAL A 196 7.38 -6.60 -17.03
N LYS A 197 6.53 -5.72 -17.60
CA LYS A 197 6.42 -4.32 -17.17
C LYS A 197 5.97 -4.18 -15.70
N LYS A 198 5.04 -5.03 -15.23
CA LYS A 198 4.59 -5.04 -13.82
C LYS A 198 5.69 -5.46 -12.86
N ILE A 199 6.39 -6.55 -13.20
CA ILE A 199 7.49 -7.09 -12.41
C ILE A 199 8.65 -6.09 -12.40
N GLY A 200 9.01 -5.54 -13.57
CA GLY A 200 10.04 -4.51 -13.72
C GLY A 200 9.80 -3.31 -12.82
N LEU A 201 8.60 -2.73 -12.84
CA LEU A 201 8.26 -1.61 -11.96
C LEU A 201 8.41 -1.97 -10.47
N ALA A 202 7.89 -3.13 -10.04
CA ALA A 202 7.98 -3.55 -8.64
C ALA A 202 9.44 -3.85 -8.22
N CYS A 203 10.21 -4.47 -9.09
CA CYS A 203 11.65 -4.73 -8.89
C CYS A 203 12.43 -3.42 -8.77
N THR A 204 12.22 -2.45 -9.66
CA THR A 204 12.94 -1.17 -9.61
C THR A 204 12.72 -0.44 -8.29
N VAL A 205 11.47 -0.35 -7.85
CA VAL A 205 11.11 0.27 -6.56
C VAL A 205 11.80 -0.47 -5.40
N TYR A 206 11.74 -1.80 -5.40
CA TYR A 206 12.40 -2.60 -4.36
C TYR A 206 13.92 -2.45 -4.35
N TYR A 207 14.58 -2.49 -5.52
CA TYR A 207 16.04 -2.44 -5.60
C TYR A 207 16.60 -1.05 -5.27
N LEU A 208 15.90 0.03 -5.62
CA LEU A 208 16.26 1.37 -5.17
C LEU A 208 16.12 1.50 -3.65
N TRP A 209 15.01 1.01 -3.08
CA TRP A 209 14.82 0.96 -1.62
C TRP A 209 15.90 0.12 -0.92
N LYS A 210 16.24 -1.03 -1.49
CA LYS A 210 17.31 -1.91 -0.99
C LYS A 210 18.68 -1.22 -1.06
N ALA A 211 19.02 -0.57 -2.17
CA ALA A 211 20.28 0.16 -2.31
C ALA A 211 20.41 1.28 -1.28
N ARG A 212 19.32 2.03 -1.06
CA ARG A 212 19.24 3.07 -0.03
C ARG A 212 19.47 2.50 1.36
N ASN A 213 18.83 1.38 1.70
CA ASN A 213 19.01 0.76 3.02
C ASN A 213 20.41 0.18 3.21
N LEU A 214 20.99 -0.44 2.19
CA LEU A 214 22.38 -0.90 2.24
C LEU A 214 23.35 0.26 2.52
N ARG A 215 23.09 1.42 1.92
CA ARG A 215 23.90 2.62 2.15
C ARG A 215 23.79 3.14 3.58
N ILE A 216 22.62 3.09 4.20
CA ILE A 216 22.42 3.54 5.58
C ILE A 216 22.99 2.56 6.60
N PHE A 217 22.62 1.28 6.50
CA PHE A 217 22.90 0.31 7.55
C PHE A 217 24.25 -0.37 7.41
N GLU A 218 24.81 -0.42 6.19
CA GLU A 218 26.08 -1.11 5.91
C GLU A 218 27.12 -0.18 5.27
N GLY A 219 26.80 1.09 5.02
CA GLY A 219 27.70 2.05 4.35
C GLY A 219 27.97 1.74 2.87
N LYS A 220 27.42 0.64 2.32
CA LYS A 220 27.75 0.13 0.97
C LYS A 220 27.10 0.99 -0.12
N ILE A 221 27.91 1.45 -1.06
CA ILE A 221 27.45 2.16 -2.27
C ILE A 221 27.18 1.14 -3.37
N LYS A 222 26.03 1.28 -4.05
CA LYS A 222 25.72 0.51 -5.26
C LYS A 222 25.65 1.47 -6.43
N HIS A 223 26.50 1.23 -7.43
CA HIS A 223 26.45 1.94 -8.69
C HIS A 223 25.14 1.65 -9.43
N PRO A 224 24.55 2.63 -10.14
CA PRO A 224 23.31 2.49 -10.90
C PRO A 224 23.29 1.24 -11.79
N GLU A 225 24.39 0.94 -12.48
CA GLU A 225 24.53 -0.21 -13.38
C GLU A 225 24.38 -1.53 -12.63
N ALA A 226 24.92 -1.63 -11.41
CA ALA A 226 24.77 -2.81 -10.57
C ALA A 226 23.33 -3.00 -10.08
N ILE A 227 22.62 -1.89 -9.80
CA ILE A 227 21.20 -1.91 -9.44
C ILE A 227 20.37 -2.39 -10.64
N VAL A 228 20.62 -1.82 -11.83
CA VAL A 228 19.95 -2.19 -13.10
C VAL A 228 20.14 -3.67 -13.42
N ARG A 229 21.38 -4.17 -13.37
CA ARG A 229 21.66 -5.60 -13.57
C ARG A 229 20.91 -6.49 -12.57
N GLY A 230 20.88 -6.10 -11.29
CA GLY A 230 20.11 -6.82 -10.27
C GLY A 230 18.61 -6.87 -10.56
N ILE A 231 18.05 -5.78 -11.08
CA ILE A 231 16.64 -5.71 -11.51
C ILE A 231 16.40 -6.63 -12.70
N GLN A 232 17.22 -6.56 -13.74
CA GLN A 232 17.09 -7.38 -14.96
C GLN A 232 17.13 -8.87 -14.64
N ILE A 233 18.14 -9.31 -13.87
CA ILE A 233 18.27 -10.71 -13.42
C ILE A 233 17.03 -11.15 -12.64
N GLN A 234 16.53 -10.29 -11.75
CA GLN A 234 15.39 -10.63 -10.92
C GLN A 234 14.08 -10.72 -11.72
N VAL A 235 13.88 -9.84 -12.71
CA VAL A 235 12.75 -9.92 -13.63
C VAL A 235 12.83 -11.21 -14.44
N PHE A 236 14.01 -11.54 -14.96
CA PHE A 236 14.25 -12.77 -15.71
C PHE A 236 13.87 -14.00 -14.89
N ARG A 237 14.39 -14.15 -13.67
CA ARG A 237 14.10 -15.28 -12.78
C ARG A 237 12.60 -15.46 -12.50
N VAL A 238 11.87 -14.35 -12.35
CA VAL A 238 10.42 -14.41 -12.12
C VAL A 238 9.69 -14.86 -13.39
N ILE A 239 10.10 -14.36 -14.56
CA ILE A 239 9.48 -14.76 -15.83
C ILE A 239 9.77 -16.23 -16.12
N GLU A 240 11.02 -16.67 -15.96
CA GLU A 240 11.41 -18.08 -16.10
C GLU A 240 10.55 -18.98 -15.20
N GLY A 241 10.40 -18.64 -13.91
CA GLY A 241 9.54 -19.41 -12.99
C GLY A 241 8.05 -19.36 -13.31
N LEU A 242 7.56 -18.30 -13.97
CA LEU A 242 6.14 -18.19 -14.39
C LEU A 242 5.83 -18.97 -15.66
N TYR A 243 6.86 -19.36 -16.42
CA TYR A 243 6.74 -20.02 -17.72
C TYR A 243 7.64 -21.28 -17.80
N SER A 244 8.00 -21.86 -16.65
CA SER A 244 8.85 -23.04 -16.55
C SER A 244 8.28 -24.24 -17.32
N ASP A 245 6.95 -24.34 -17.37
CA ASP A 245 6.26 -25.44 -18.08
C ASP A 245 6.32 -25.28 -19.61
N ILE A 246 6.76 -24.11 -20.10
CA ILE A 246 6.92 -23.78 -21.53
C ILE A 246 8.42 -23.79 -21.93
N VAL A 247 9.33 -23.61 -20.96
CA VAL A 247 10.77 -23.47 -21.18
C VAL A 247 11.49 -24.65 -20.53
N GLY A 248 12.02 -25.57 -21.35
CA GLY A 248 12.71 -26.76 -20.87
C GLY A 248 14.04 -26.48 -20.15
N PRO A 249 14.63 -27.50 -19.49
CA PRO A 249 15.87 -27.34 -18.74
C PRO A 249 17.00 -26.82 -19.64
N ARG A 250 17.66 -25.74 -19.19
CA ARG A 250 18.68 -24.93 -19.91
C ARG A 250 18.14 -23.93 -20.95
N GLY A 251 16.89 -23.49 -20.82
CA GLY A 251 16.33 -22.46 -21.70
C GLY A 251 16.05 -22.95 -23.12
N ARG A 252 16.02 -24.27 -23.34
CA ARG A 252 15.66 -24.85 -24.63
C ARG A 252 14.13 -24.94 -24.77
N PRO A 253 13.55 -24.49 -25.88
CA PRO A 253 12.14 -24.68 -26.17
C PRO A 253 11.75 -26.16 -26.09
N LEU A 254 10.66 -26.47 -25.39
CA LEU A 254 9.96 -27.73 -25.61
C LEU A 254 9.26 -27.60 -26.97
N ALA A 255 9.84 -28.21 -27.99
CA ALA A 255 9.29 -28.25 -29.33
C ALA A 255 7.97 -29.03 -29.27
N GLU A 256 6.83 -28.34 -29.22
CA GLU A 256 5.53 -28.84 -29.70
C GLU A 256 4.32 -27.92 -29.48
N SER A 257 4.45 -26.80 -28.76
CA SER A 257 3.33 -25.85 -28.62
C SER A 257 3.62 -24.56 -29.40
N GLY A 258 2.61 -24.04 -30.12
CA GLY A 258 2.65 -22.84 -30.97
C GLY A 258 2.96 -21.51 -30.25
N CYS A 259 3.82 -21.53 -29.24
CA CYS A 259 4.30 -20.42 -28.43
C CYS A 259 5.67 -19.88 -28.89
N THR A 260 5.97 -19.95 -30.20
CA THR A 260 7.21 -19.43 -30.76
C THR A 260 7.43 -17.94 -30.45
N LEU A 261 6.37 -17.13 -30.39
CA LEU A 261 6.46 -15.70 -30.03
C LEU A 261 6.83 -15.44 -28.57
N ILE A 262 6.35 -16.25 -27.62
CA ILE A 262 6.71 -16.10 -26.19
C ILE A 262 8.17 -16.47 -25.98
N LEU A 263 8.59 -17.57 -26.61
CA LEU A 263 9.96 -18.04 -26.61
C LEU A 263 10.89 -17.02 -27.29
N TYR A 264 10.51 -16.46 -28.44
CA TYR A 264 11.29 -15.42 -29.13
C TYR A 264 11.37 -14.13 -28.32
N LEU A 265 10.32 -13.75 -27.57
CA LEU A 265 10.36 -12.57 -26.69
C LEU A 265 11.23 -12.79 -25.45
N VAL A 266 11.21 -13.99 -24.86
CA VAL A 266 12.12 -14.37 -23.77
C VAL A 266 13.55 -14.46 -24.29
N TRP A 267 13.75 -15.00 -25.50
CA TRP A 267 15.06 -15.16 -26.14
C TRP A 267 15.66 -13.87 -26.69
N THR A 268 14.84 -12.94 -27.20
CA THR A 268 15.27 -11.57 -27.54
C THR A 268 15.59 -10.76 -26.29
N LEU A 269 14.84 -10.92 -25.19
CA LEU A 269 15.23 -10.37 -23.90
C LEU A 269 16.55 -10.96 -23.38
N ILE A 270 16.88 -12.21 -23.72
CA ILE A 270 18.17 -12.86 -23.43
C ILE A 270 19.30 -12.28 -24.29
N LEU A 271 19.09 -12.12 -25.60
CA LEU A 271 20.10 -11.59 -26.54
C LEU A 271 20.46 -10.11 -26.28
N TYR A 272 19.57 -9.33 -25.66
CA TYR A 272 19.85 -7.94 -25.27
C TYR A 272 20.57 -7.80 -23.90
N LEU A 273 20.87 -8.92 -23.22
CA LEU A 273 21.52 -8.95 -21.90
C LEU A 273 22.94 -9.57 -21.92
N VAL A 274 23.39 -10.11 -23.04
CA VAL A 274 24.77 -10.57 -23.30
C VAL A 274 25.42 -9.60 -24.28
#